data_AF-A0A0A8JDP9-F1
#
_entry.id   AF-A0A0A8JDP9-F1
#
_cell.length_a   1.000
_cell.length_b   1.000
_cell.length_c   1.000
_cell.angle_alpha   90.00
_cell.angle_beta   90.00
_cell.angle_gamma   90.00
#
_symmetry.space_group_name_H-M   'P 1'
#
loop_
_entity.id
_entity.type
_entity.pdbx_description
1 polymer ?
#
loop_
_entity_poly.entity_id
_entity_poly.type
_entity_poly.pdbx_seq_one_letter_code
_entity_poly.pdbx_strand_id
1 'polypeptide(L)' 'MNAILMPFLYFPEDKSEYIPAVISLTFFMILLILTFVWIRRNSKKQEEETRELEERILRERREAREKEQHPQN' A
#
# COMPACT_ATOMS: atom_id res chain seq x y z
N MET A 1 -12.76 48.45 -3.38
CA MET A 1 -11.46 48.15 -4.03
C MET A 1 -11.24 46.65 -4.01
N ASN A 2 -11.00 46.12 -5.22
CA ASN A 2 -10.55 44.78 -5.64
C ASN A 2 -11.26 43.53 -5.08
N ALA A 3 -12.26 43.10 -5.84
CA ALA A 3 -12.78 41.74 -5.81
C ALA A 3 -11.71 40.75 -6.33
N ILE A 4 -11.02 40.08 -5.42
CA ILE A 4 -10.35 38.80 -5.69
C ILE A 4 -11.45 37.74 -5.69
N LEU A 5 -12.29 37.74 -6.73
CA LEU A 5 -13.34 36.76 -6.91
C LEU A 5 -13.12 36.10 -8.27
N MET A 6 -12.34 35.01 -8.25
CA MET A 6 -12.40 33.90 -9.23
C MET A 6 -11.60 34.02 -10.56
N PRO A 7 -10.25 33.94 -10.59
CA PRO A 7 -9.51 33.73 -11.84
C PRO A 7 -9.42 32.25 -12.27
N PHE A 8 -10.06 31.30 -11.57
CA PHE A 8 -9.59 29.91 -11.56
C PHE A 8 -10.50 28.86 -12.22
N LEU A 9 -11.68 29.23 -12.70
CA LEU A 9 -12.53 28.31 -13.46
C LEU A 9 -12.56 28.69 -14.95
N TYR A 10 -11.37 28.81 -15.56
CA TYR A 10 -11.26 28.90 -17.02
C TYR A 10 -11.42 27.50 -17.60
N PHE A 11 -12.56 27.27 -18.22
CA PHE A 11 -12.78 26.10 -19.04
C PHE A 11 -12.43 26.47 -20.47
N PRO A 12 -11.39 25.87 -21.07
CA PRO A 12 -11.12 26.12 -22.47
C PRO A 12 -12.34 25.76 -23.33
N GLU A 13 -12.66 26.66 -24.25
CA GLU A 13 -13.74 26.47 -25.23
C GLU A 13 -13.37 25.35 -26.20
N ASP A 14 -12.11 25.28 -26.63
CA ASP A 14 -11.57 24.16 -27.39
C ASP A 14 -11.22 22.98 -26.47
N LYS A 15 -11.78 21.82 -26.79
CA LYS A 15 -11.53 20.58 -26.04
C LYS A 15 -10.09 20.08 -26.18
N SER A 16 -9.37 20.49 -27.21
CA SER A 16 -7.98 20.13 -27.44
C SER A 16 -7.05 20.61 -26.31
N GLU A 17 -7.38 21.73 -25.66
CA GLU A 17 -6.59 22.29 -24.56
C GLU A 17 -6.61 21.43 -23.28
N TYR A 18 -7.53 20.45 -23.16
CA TYR A 18 -7.53 19.49 -22.04
C TYR A 18 -6.61 18.29 -22.26
N ILE A 19 -6.07 18.09 -23.47
CA ILE A 19 -5.19 16.95 -23.79
C ILE A 19 -4.01 16.85 -22.80
N PRO A 20 -3.30 17.94 -22.44
CA PRO A 20 -2.23 17.88 -21.44
C PRO A 20 -2.71 17.36 -20.08
N ALA A 21 -3.89 17.79 -19.62
CA ALA A 21 -4.46 17.36 -18.35
C ALA A 21 -4.81 15.85 -18.36
N VAL A 22 -5.38 15.36 -19.45
CA VAL A 22 -5.69 13.92 -19.60
C VAL A 22 -4.41 13.08 -19.63
N ILE A 23 -3.35 13.54 -20.30
CA ILE A 23 -2.05 12.86 -20.32
C ILE A 23 -1.46 12.80 -18.90
N SER A 24 -1.42 13.92 -18.18
CA SER A 24 -0.91 13.96 -16.81
C SER A 24 -1.72 13.06 -15.88
N LEU A 25 -3.05 13.13 -15.94
CA LEU A 25 -3.93 12.28 -15.14
C LEU A 25 -3.68 10.80 -15.44
N THR A 26 -3.62 10.43 -16.72
CA THR A 26 -3.38 9.04 -17.14
C THR A 26 -2.03 8.55 -16.64
N PHE A 27 -0.97 9.37 -16.74
CA PHE A 27 0.35 9.03 -16.23
C PHE A 27 0.34 8.76 -14.72
N PHE A 28 -0.26 9.65 -13.92
CA PHE A 28 -0.36 9.45 -12.48
C PHE A 28 -1.24 8.26 -12.10
N MET A 29 -2.32 8.02 -12.84
CA MET A 29 -3.19 6.85 -12.63
C MET A 29 -2.44 5.54 -12.88
N ILE A 30 -1.62 5.47 -13.94
CA ILE A 30 -0.78 4.31 -14.21
C ILE A 30 0.20 4.10 -13.05
N LEU A 31 0.91 5.15 -12.63
CA LEU A 31 1.84 5.06 -11.51
C LEU A 31 1.15 4.59 -10.22
N LEU A 32 -0.02 5.14 -9.90
CA LEU A 32 -0.80 4.75 -8.73
C LEU A 32 -1.13 3.26 -8.76
N ILE A 33 -1.63 2.75 -9.89
CA ILE A 33 -1.97 1.33 -10.04
C ILE A 33 -0.71 0.46 -9.89
N LEU A 34 0.39 0.84 -10.53
CA LEU A 34 1.66 0.10 -10.43
C LEU A 34 2.17 0.05 -8.98
N THR A 35 2.20 1.20 -8.30
CA THR A 35 2.60 1.29 -6.89
C THR A 35 1.69 0.45 -6.00
N PHE A 36 0.37 0.54 -6.17
CA PHE A 36 -0.59 -0.22 -5.38
C PHE A 36 -0.42 -1.74 -5.60
N VAL A 37 -0.26 -2.18 -6.84
CA VAL A 37 -0.01 -3.59 -7.16
C VAL A 37 1.31 -4.05 -6.58
N TRP A 38 2.36 -3.24 -6.65
CA TRP A 38 3.68 -3.55 -6.08
C TRP A 38 3.61 -3.73 -4.56
N ILE A 39 3.00 -2.78 -3.85
CA ILE A 39 2.79 -2.87 -2.40
C ILE A 39 2.02 -4.14 -2.05
N ARG A 40 0.89 -4.40 -2.71
CA ARG A 40 0.06 -5.58 -2.43
C ARG A 40 0.81 -6.90 -2.61
N ARG A 41 1.66 -7.00 -3.64
CA ARG A 41 2.49 -8.20 -3.87
C ARG A 41 3.53 -8.35 -2.75
N ASN A 42 4.16 -7.25 -2.35
CA ASN A 42 5.16 -7.28 -1.29
C ASN A 42 4.55 -7.60 0.09
N SER A 43 3.33 -7.11 0.36
CA SER A 43 2.61 -7.43 1.61
C SER A 43 2.28 -8.91 1.73
N LYS A 44 1.83 -9.57 0.65
CA LYS A 44 1.54 -11.01 0.67
C LYS A 44 2.76 -11.86 1.00
N LYS A 45 3.92 -11.49 0.45
CA LYS A 45 5.17 -12.20 0.74
C LYS A 45 5.58 -12.03 2.21
N GLN A 46 5.48 -10.82 2.73
CA GLN A 46 5.76 -10.53 4.14
C GLN A 46 4.80 -11.25 5.09
N GLU A 47 3.52 -11.36 4.73
CA GLU A 47 2.51 -12.08 5.51
C GLU A 47 2.87 -13.56 5.65
N GLU A 48 3.27 -14.22 4.57
CA GLU A 48 3.67 -15.64 4.58
C GLU A 48 4.94 -15.86 5.42
N GLU A 49 5.98 -15.05 5.20
CA GLU A 49 7.23 -15.13 5.98
C GLU A 49 6.99 -14.88 7.49
N THR A 50 6.13 -13.92 7.83
CA THR A 50 5.78 -13.61 9.23
C THR A 50 5.02 -14.77 9.86
N ARG A 51 4.06 -15.38 9.13
CA ARG A 51 3.28 -16.50 9.65
C ARG A 51 4.16 -17.71 9.97
N GLU A 52 5.10 -18.05 9.10
CA GLU A 52 6.04 -19.14 9.36
C GLU A 52 6.90 -18.87 10.59
N LEU A 53 7.37 -17.63 10.77
CA LEU A 53 8.15 -17.22 11.93
C LEU A 53 7.33 -17.32 13.22
N GLU A 54 6.09 -16.81 13.22
CA GLU A 54 5.17 -16.91 14.36
C GLU A 54 4.90 -18.37 14.74
N GLU A 55 4.64 -19.24 13.77
CA GLU A 55 4.42 -20.66 14.04
C GLU A 55 5.66 -21.34 14.65
N ARG A 56 6.87 -20.99 14.20
CA ARG A 56 8.12 -21.52 14.77
C ARG A 56 8.29 -21.08 16.23
N ILE A 57 8.13 -19.79 16.52
CA ILE A 57 8.24 -19.25 17.88
C ILE A 57 7.19 -19.89 18.80
N LEU A 58 5.96 -20.09 18.32
CA LEU A 58 4.90 -20.74 19.09
C LEU A 58 5.18 -22.22 19.35
N ARG A 59 5.81 -22.93 18.42
CA ARG A 59 6.26 -24.32 18.60
C ARG A 59 7.36 -24.40 19.66
N GLU A 60 8.42 -23.60 19.52
CA GLU A 60 9.53 -23.56 20.49
C GLU A 60 9.05 -23.21 21.91
N ARG A 61 8.13 -22.25 22.04
CA ARG A 61 7.53 -21.89 23.34
C ARG A 61 6.63 -22.96 23.94
N ARG A 62 6.03 -23.83 23.14
CA ARG A 62 5.28 -24.99 23.65
C ARG A 62 6.23 -26.04 24.16
N GLU A 63 7.23 -26.40 23.36
CA GLU A 63 8.25 -27.38 23.74
C GLU A 63 9.02 -26.97 25.00
N ALA A 64 9.36 -25.68 25.14
CA ALA A 64 10.00 -25.17 26.35
C ALA A 64 9.09 -25.32 27.60
N ARG A 65 7.79 -25.00 27.47
CA ARG A 65 6.83 -25.16 28.57
C ARG A 65 6.57 -26.63 28.93
N GLU A 66 6.51 -27.51 27.94
CA GLU A 66 6.36 -28.95 28.16
C GLU A 66 7.57 -29.54 28.91
N LYS A 67 8.78 -29.09 28.57
CA LYS A 67 10.02 -29.46 29.29
C LYS A 67 10.05 -28.92 30.72
N GLU A 68 9.51 -27.73 30.96
CA GLU A 68 9.39 -27.14 32.31
C GLU A 68 8.31 -27.83 33.16
N GLN A 69 7.21 -28.31 32.55
CA GLN A 69 6.11 -28.98 33.26
C GLN A 69 6.38 -30.46 33.56
N HIS A 70 7.21 -31.12 32.76
CA HIS A 70 7.68 -32.48 33.02
C HIS A 70 9.21 -32.49 33.18
N PRO A 71 9.76 -32.02 34.33
CA PRO A 71 11.13 -32.31 34.67
C PRO A 71 11.24 -33.83 34.83
N GLN A 72 11.99 -34.45 33.93
CA GLN A 72 12.26 -35.87 33.87
C GLN A 72 12.64 -36.39 35.27
N ASN A 73 11.93 -37.42 35.76
CA ASN A 73 12.34 -38.26 36.89
C ASN A 73 13.57 -39.10 36.52
#